data_AF-A0A2K3JVS5-F1
#
_entry.id   AF-A0A2K3JVS5-F1
#
_cell.length_a   1.000
_cell.length_b   1.000
_cell.length_c   1.000
_cell.angle_alpha   90.00
_cell.angle_beta   90.00
_cell.angle_gamma   90.00
#
_symmetry.space_group_name_H-M   'P 1'
#
loop_
_entity.id
_entity.type
_entity.pdbx_description
1 polymer ?
#
loop_
_entity_poly.entity_id
_entity_poly.type
_entity_poly.pdbx_seq_one_letter_code
_entity_poly.pdbx_strand_id
1 'polypeptide(L)'
;MNILKYLGARSNRLYAARNYLKVLGFSSLHTAPNSSVELHTQDEEVVIALGSNVGDRLHNFKEALTLMRKSGIHITRHASLYETAPAYVTDQPRFLNSAVRAVTKLGPHALLSVLKGIEKDLGRTDGI
;
A
#
# COMPACT_ATOMS: atom_id res chain seq x y z
N MET A 1 37.57 17.01 8.53
CA MET A 1 37.10 16.57 9.87
C MET A 1 36.29 15.31 9.71
N ASN A 2 36.89 14.19 10.08
CA ASN A 2 36.30 12.85 10.13
C ASN A 2 35.74 12.66 11.54
N ILE A 3 34.51 12.17 11.73
CA ILE A 3 34.05 11.48 12.96
C ILE A 3 32.89 10.54 12.58
N LEU A 4 33.18 9.23 12.67
CA LEU A 4 32.36 8.05 13.02
C LEU A 4 30.96 7.87 12.38
N LYS A 5 30.70 6.89 11.50
CA LYS A 5 30.60 5.42 11.71
C LYS A 5 29.90 5.01 13.02
N TYR A 6 28.63 4.58 12.92
CA TYR A 6 28.07 3.55 13.79
C TYR A 6 27.22 2.56 12.99
N LEU A 7 27.72 1.33 12.93
CA LEU A 7 26.99 0.10 12.63
C LEU A 7 26.18 -0.29 13.86
N GLY A 8 24.95 -0.78 13.67
CA GLY A 8 24.10 -1.24 14.77
C GLY A 8 22.99 -2.20 14.31
N ALA A 9 23.36 -3.47 14.20
CA ALA A 9 22.60 -4.70 14.43
C ALA A 9 21.12 -4.84 13.99
N ARG A 10 20.91 -5.91 13.19
CA ARG A 10 19.67 -6.68 13.01
C ARG A 10 18.90 -6.90 14.32
N SER A 11 17.56 -6.88 14.23
CA SER A 11 16.74 -7.76 15.06
C SER A 11 15.45 -8.15 14.34
N ASN A 12 15.38 -9.44 13.98
CA ASN A 12 14.18 -10.10 13.49
C ASN A 12 13.16 -10.18 14.64
N ARG A 13 11.98 -9.58 14.48
CA ARG A 13 10.81 -9.90 15.32
C ARG A 13 9.93 -10.90 14.59
N LEU A 14 9.99 -12.15 15.07
CA LEU A 14 9.05 -13.21 14.80
C LEU A 14 7.68 -12.83 15.37
N TYR A 15 6.65 -12.79 14.54
CA TYR A 15 5.26 -12.90 15.00
C TYR A 15 4.77 -14.31 14.70
N ALA A 16 4.48 -15.05 15.77
CA ALA A 16 4.04 -16.43 15.73
C ALA A 16 2.50 -16.54 15.77
N ALA A 17 2.00 -17.39 14.86
CA ALA A 17 0.89 -18.35 14.99
C ALA A 17 -0.53 -17.88 15.32
N ARG A 18 -1.50 -18.31 14.49
CA ARG A 18 -2.33 -19.53 14.72
C ARG A 18 -3.42 -19.65 13.63
N ASN A 19 -3.37 -20.71 12.83
CA ASN A 19 -4.51 -21.14 11.99
C ASN A 19 -5.01 -22.50 12.50
N TYR A 20 -6.30 -22.58 12.81
CA TYR A 20 -7.04 -23.82 13.09
C TYR A 20 -7.58 -24.38 11.77
N LEU A 21 -7.36 -25.66 11.49
CA LEU A 21 -8.25 -26.44 10.63
C LEU A 21 -8.25 -27.91 11.05
N LYS A 22 -9.44 -28.40 11.48
CA LYS A 22 -9.79 -29.82 11.57
C LYS A 22 -10.31 -30.25 10.21
N VAL A 23 -9.71 -31.25 9.59
CA VAL A 23 -10.36 -32.05 8.54
C VAL A 23 -10.07 -33.53 8.80
N LEU A 24 -11.13 -34.30 8.95
CA LEU A 24 -11.17 -35.76 9.06
C LEU A 24 -11.15 -36.38 7.66
N GLY A 25 -10.50 -37.54 7.49
CA GLY A 25 -10.83 -38.49 6.40
C GLY A 25 -9.63 -39.22 5.79
N PHE A 26 -9.55 -40.53 6.02
CA PHE A 26 -8.58 -41.50 5.50
C PHE A 26 -8.61 -41.69 3.98
N SER A 27 -7.45 -41.97 3.35
CA SER A 27 -7.13 -43.18 2.54
C SER A 27 -5.83 -42.99 1.72
N SER A 28 -5.01 -44.04 1.62
CA SER A 28 -3.62 -44.06 1.13
C SER A 28 -3.50 -44.43 -0.36
N LEU A 29 -2.71 -43.70 -1.16
CA LEU A 29 -2.02 -44.17 -2.39
C LEU A 29 -0.71 -43.38 -2.64
N HIS A 30 0.34 -44.09 -3.10
CA HIS A 30 1.75 -43.69 -3.26
C HIS A 30 2.07 -42.82 -4.51
N THR A 31 2.92 -41.79 -4.37
CA THR A 31 4.21 -41.56 -5.11
C THR A 31 4.64 -40.08 -5.14
N ALA A 32 5.82 -39.82 -4.54
CA ALA A 32 6.81 -38.71 -4.62
C ALA A 32 6.39 -37.22 -4.57
N PRO A 33 7.22 -36.38 -3.90
CA PRO A 33 6.80 -35.10 -3.32
C PRO A 33 7.13 -33.95 -4.26
N ASN A 34 6.17 -33.44 -5.02
CA ASN A 34 6.42 -32.26 -5.85
C ASN A 34 5.72 -31.01 -5.33
N SER A 35 6.58 -30.21 -4.69
CA SER A 35 6.51 -28.77 -4.48
C SER A 35 5.25 -28.27 -3.80
N SER A 36 5.32 -28.19 -2.47
CA SER A 36 4.75 -27.02 -1.79
C SER A 36 5.28 -25.78 -2.50
N VAL A 37 4.44 -25.14 -3.31
CA VAL A 37 4.73 -23.84 -3.88
C VAL A 37 4.87 -22.88 -2.70
N GLU A 38 6.10 -22.50 -2.37
CA GLU A 38 6.31 -21.36 -1.49
C GLU A 38 5.77 -20.13 -2.24
N LEU A 39 4.59 -19.67 -1.84
CA LEU A 39 4.10 -18.36 -2.25
C LEU A 39 5.01 -17.31 -1.61
N HIS A 40 6.12 -17.01 -2.28
CA HIS A 40 6.91 -15.82 -2.01
C HIS A 40 6.05 -14.63 -2.42
N THR A 41 5.20 -14.17 -1.48
CA THR A 41 4.62 -12.83 -1.56
C THR A 41 5.76 -11.85 -1.36
N GLN A 42 6.51 -11.58 -2.42
CA GLN A 42 7.52 -10.54 -2.38
C GLN A 42 6.80 -9.21 -2.16
N ASP A 43 7.38 -8.44 -1.25
CA ASP A 43 6.97 -7.08 -0.97
C ASP A 43 7.32 -6.23 -2.21
N GLU A 44 6.31 -5.65 -2.85
CA GLU A 44 6.46 -4.81 -4.05
C GLU A 44 6.67 -3.35 -3.66
N GLU A 45 7.70 -2.71 -4.23
CA GLU A 45 7.88 -1.26 -4.11
C GLU A 45 6.97 -0.54 -5.12
N VAL A 46 6.17 0.39 -4.62
CA VAL A 46 5.21 1.15 -5.43
C VAL A 46 5.38 2.65 -5.22
N VAL A 47 5.08 3.42 -6.26
CA VAL A 47 4.96 4.87 -6.20
C VAL A 47 3.53 5.24 -6.58
N ILE A 48 2.83 5.91 -5.66
CA ILE A 48 1.42 6.27 -5.79
C ILE A 48 1.31 7.79 -5.86
N ALA A 49 0.75 8.31 -6.94
CA ALA A 49 0.40 9.71 -7.06
C ALA A 49 -0.89 10.01 -6.28
N LEU A 50 -0.95 11.17 -5.64
CA LEU A 50 -2.11 11.65 -4.89
C LEU A 50 -2.47 13.06 -5.37
N GLY A 51 -3.76 13.34 -5.47
CA GLY A 51 -4.27 14.66 -5.83
C GLY A 51 -5.63 14.93 -5.19
N SER A 52 -5.83 16.15 -4.69
CA SER A 52 -7.12 16.62 -4.18
C SER A 52 -7.31 18.10 -4.53
N ASN A 53 -8.46 18.45 -5.10
CA ASN A 53 -8.79 19.83 -5.49
C ASN A 53 -10.07 20.38 -4.85
N VAL A 54 -10.93 19.53 -4.28
CA VAL A 54 -12.21 19.94 -3.68
C VAL A 54 -12.23 19.61 -2.18
N GLY A 55 -12.97 20.39 -1.40
CA GLY A 55 -13.13 20.21 0.04
C GLY A 55 -11.87 20.55 0.85
N ASP A 56 -11.73 19.94 2.02
CA ASP A 56 -10.50 20.05 2.82
C ASP A 56 -9.40 19.16 2.23
N ARG A 57 -8.68 19.73 1.26
CA ARG A 57 -7.61 19.04 0.52
C ARG A 57 -6.56 18.45 1.46
N LEU A 58 -6.12 19.18 2.50
CA LEU A 58 -5.07 18.70 3.39
C LEU A 58 -5.57 17.58 4.30
N HIS A 59 -6.81 17.66 4.78
CA HIS A 59 -7.45 16.57 5.51
C HIS A 59 -7.57 15.31 4.64
N ASN A 60 -8.04 15.45 3.40
CA ASN A 60 -8.13 14.33 2.44
C ASN A 60 -6.79 13.62 2.25
N PHE A 61 -5.69 14.37 2.12
CA PHE A 61 -4.35 13.79 2.06
C PHE A 61 -4.01 13.01 3.33
N LYS A 62 -4.21 13.59 4.52
CA LYS A 62 -3.89 12.92 5.78
C LYS A 62 -4.69 11.62 5.94
N GLU A 63 -5.98 11.66 5.64
CA GLU A 63 -6.84 10.49 5.78
C GLU A 63 -6.53 9.41 4.74
N ALA A 64 -6.25 9.78 3.49
CA ALA A 64 -5.79 8.83 2.47
C ALA A 64 -4.54 8.06 2.93
N LEU A 65 -3.55 8.75 3.50
CA LEU A 65 -2.35 8.09 4.03
C LEU A 65 -2.65 7.20 5.25
N THR A 66 -3.64 7.55 6.07
CA THR A 66 -4.10 6.71 7.19
C THR A 66 -4.75 5.43 6.67
N LEU A 67 -5.66 5.55 5.70
CA LEU A 67 -6.38 4.42 5.12
C LEU A 67 -5.43 3.49 4.35
N MET A 68 -4.49 4.04 3.56
CA MET A 68 -3.45 3.24 2.89
C MET A 68 -2.67 2.36 3.88
N ARG A 69 -2.23 2.93 5.02
CA ARG A 69 -1.52 2.16 6.05
C ARG A 69 -2.40 1.06 6.65
N LYS A 70 -3.67 1.34 6.92
CA LYS A 70 -4.64 0.34 7.40
C LYS A 70 -4.87 -0.79 6.39
N SER A 71 -4.75 -0.50 5.09
CA SER A 71 -4.91 -1.46 4.00
C SER A 71 -3.64 -2.23 3.62
N GLY A 72 -2.58 -2.18 4.44
CA GLY A 72 -1.35 -2.92 4.18
C GLY A 72 -0.45 -2.28 3.12
N ILE A 73 -0.59 -0.98 2.89
CA ILE A 73 0.34 -0.18 2.06
C ILE A 73 1.29 0.56 3.01
N HIS A 74 2.50 0.03 3.16
CA HIS A 74 3.49 0.58 4.09
C HIS A 74 4.24 1.75 3.45
N ILE A 75 3.81 2.98 3.74
CA ILE A 75 4.44 4.19 3.22
C ILE A 75 5.83 4.38 3.83
N THR A 76 6.85 4.36 2.98
CA THR A 76 8.27 4.54 3.37
C THR A 76 8.73 5.99 3.21
N ARG A 77 8.11 6.75 2.29
CA ARG A 77 8.42 8.16 2.06
C ARG A 77 7.25 8.88 1.41
N HIS A 78 7.12 10.18 1.68
CA HIS A 78 6.22 11.07 0.93
C HIS A 78 7.01 12.24 0.32
N ALA A 79 6.53 12.75 -0.80
CA ALA A 79 7.01 14.00 -1.39
C ALA A 79 6.43 15.21 -0.66
N SER A 80 6.92 16.39 -1.00
CA SER A 80 6.25 17.66 -0.64
C SER A 80 4.87 17.73 -1.28
N LEU A 81 4.02 18.60 -0.75
CA LEU A 81 2.76 18.98 -1.37
C LEU A 81 3.01 20.14 -2.33
N TYR A 82 2.42 20.06 -3.52
CA TYR A 82 2.53 21.08 -4.57
C TYR A 82 1.16 21.55 -4.99
N GLU A 83 0.95 22.85 -5.09
CA GLU A 83 -0.29 23.38 -5.63
C GLU A 83 -0.16 23.68 -7.13
N THR A 84 -0.97 23.03 -7.95
CA THR A 84 -0.87 23.11 -9.41
C THR A 84 -2.21 23.50 -10.05
N ALA A 85 -2.15 24.14 -11.21
CA ALA A 85 -3.33 24.36 -12.04
C ALA A 85 -3.88 23.01 -12.55
N PRO A 86 -5.20 22.88 -12.79
CA PRO A 86 -5.76 21.74 -13.50
C PRO A 86 -5.26 21.67 -14.95
N ALA A 87 -5.02 20.45 -15.46
CA ALA A 87 -4.39 20.26 -16.78
C ALA A 87 -5.36 20.01 -17.94
N TYR A 88 -6.49 19.33 -17.71
CA TYR A 88 -7.41 18.89 -18.78
C TYR A 88 -8.73 19.66 -18.74
N VAL A 89 -9.52 19.47 -17.68
CA VAL A 89 -10.69 20.30 -17.40
C VAL A 89 -10.20 21.50 -16.60
N THR A 90 -10.12 22.68 -17.20
CA THR A 90 -9.46 23.82 -16.55
C THR A 90 -10.37 24.64 -15.64
N ASP A 91 -11.68 24.56 -15.85
CA ASP A 91 -12.68 25.26 -15.03
C ASP A 91 -13.00 24.47 -13.75
N GLN A 92 -12.00 24.38 -12.88
CA GLN A 92 -12.12 23.75 -11.56
C GLN A 92 -11.02 24.28 -10.62
N PRO A 93 -11.16 24.07 -9.29
CA PRO A 93 -10.16 24.52 -8.33
C PRO A 93 -8.77 23.91 -8.57
N ARG A 94 -7.73 24.59 -8.07
CA ARG A 94 -6.34 24.11 -8.09
C ARG A 94 -6.20 22.82 -7.31
N PHE A 95 -5.36 21.93 -7.82
CA PHE A 95 -5.01 20.68 -7.14
C PHE A 95 -3.91 20.91 -6.13
N LEU A 96 -4.03 20.26 -4.98
CA LEU A 96 -2.91 19.90 -4.14
C LEU A 96 -2.45 18.50 -4.57
N ASN A 97 -1.19 18.35 -4.97
CA ASN A 97 -0.62 17.12 -5.52
C ASN A 97 0.60 16.65 -4.71
N SER A 98 0.80 15.32 -4.65
CA SER A 98 1.99 14.70 -4.09
C SER A 98 2.19 13.29 -4.66
N ALA A 99 3.24 12.62 -4.19
CA ALA A 99 3.47 11.21 -4.42
C ALA A 99 4.02 10.55 -3.15
N VAL A 100 3.71 9.26 -2.97
CA VAL A 100 4.26 8.44 -1.89
C VAL A 100 4.98 7.23 -2.47
N ARG A 101 6.08 6.87 -1.81
CA ARG A 101 6.76 5.59 -2.00
C ARG A 101 6.28 4.66 -0.89
N ALA A 102 5.92 3.44 -1.25
CA ALA A 102 5.42 2.46 -0.31
C ALA A 102 5.89 1.05 -0.69
N VAL A 103 5.72 0.14 0.26
CA VAL A 103 5.92 -1.28 0.06
C VAL A 103 4.62 -2.01 0.40
N THR A 104 4.21 -2.98 -0.41
CA THR A 104 2.97 -3.73 -0.19
C THR A 104 3.04 -5.14 -0.78
N LYS A 105 2.24 -6.06 -0.23
CA LYS A 105 2.04 -7.41 -0.79
C LYS A 105 0.92 -7.47 -1.83
N LEU A 106 0.23 -6.35 -2.05
CA LEU A 106 -0.86 -6.27 -3.00
C LEU A 106 -0.31 -6.26 -4.42
N GLY A 107 -0.73 -7.22 -5.23
CA GLY A 107 -0.51 -7.17 -6.67
C GLY A 107 -1.22 -5.95 -7.31
N PRO A 108 -0.86 -5.54 -8.54
CA PRO A 108 -1.29 -4.27 -9.13
C PRO A 108 -2.81 -4.05 -9.16
N HIS A 109 -3.60 -5.07 -9.51
CA HIS A 109 -5.05 -4.95 -9.54
C HIS A 109 -5.69 -4.87 -8.15
N ALA A 110 -5.14 -5.61 -7.17
CA ALA A 110 -5.59 -5.53 -5.80
C ALA A 110 -5.26 -4.16 -5.18
N LEU A 111 -4.06 -3.64 -5.46
CA LEU A 111 -3.66 -2.29 -5.07
C LEU A 111 -4.61 -1.24 -5.66
N LEU A 112 -4.89 -1.30 -6.97
CA LEU A 112 -5.82 -0.39 -7.61
C LEU A 112 -7.22 -0.46 -6.97
N SER A 113 -7.73 -1.66 -6.71
CA SER A 113 -9.03 -1.84 -6.06
C SER A 113 -9.08 -1.22 -4.67
N VAL A 114 -8.01 -1.37 -3.88
CA VAL A 114 -7.89 -0.74 -2.55
C VAL A 114 -7.86 0.78 -2.68
N LEU A 115 -7.05 1.34 -3.58
CA LEU A 115 -6.95 2.78 -3.77
C LEU A 115 -8.26 3.40 -4.23
N LYS A 116 -8.97 2.75 -5.17
CA LYS A 116 -10.32 3.18 -5.59
C LYS A 116 -11.34 3.09 -4.45
N GLY A 117 -11.21 2.11 -3.56
CA GLY A 117 -12.01 2.02 -2.33
C GLY A 117 -11.78 3.23 -1.42
N ILE A 118 -10.51 3.57 -1.18
CA ILE A 118 -10.12 4.75 -0.39
C ILE A 118 -10.67 6.04 -1.00
N GLU A 119 -10.59 6.21 -2.33
CA GLU A 119 -11.19 7.37 -2.99
C GLU A 119 -12.70 7.49 -2.71
N LYS A 120 -13.44 6.37 -2.76
CA LYS A 120 -14.87 6.33 -2.46
C LYS A 120 -15.16 6.66 -0.99
N ASP A 121 -14.38 6.10 -0.06
CA ASP A 121 -14.52 6.38 1.37
C ASP A 121 -14.29 7.87 1.69
N LEU A 122 -13.44 8.54 0.90
CA LEU A 122 -13.18 9.98 0.98
C LEU A 122 -14.20 10.83 0.18
N GLY A 123 -15.25 10.22 -0.36
CA GLY A 123 -16.36 10.92 -1.01
C GLY A 123 -16.21 11.13 -2.52
N ARG A 124 -15.26 10.46 -3.19
CA ARG A 124 -15.19 10.49 -4.65
C ARG A 124 -16.30 9.62 -5.24
N THR A 125 -17.24 10.26 -5.94
CA THR A 125 -18.40 9.59 -6.58
C THR A 125 -18.10 9.13 -8.00
N ASP A 126 -17.28 9.89 -8.73
CA ASP A 126 -17.06 9.70 -10.16
C ASP A 126 -15.57 9.53 -10.49
N GLY A 127 -15.27 8.54 -11.32
CA GLY A 127 -13.93 8.26 -11.80
C GLY A 127 -13.94 7.28 -12.97
N ILE A 128 -12.95 7.42 -13.84
CA ILE A 128 -12.65 6.46 -14.91
C ILE A 128 -12.13 5.16 -14.28
#